data_AF-A0A8I1E3X5-F1
#
_entry.id   AF-A0A8I1E3X5-F1
#
_cell.length_a   1.000
_cell.length_b   1.000
_cell.length_c   1.000
_cell.angle_alpha   90.00
_cell.angle_beta   90.00
_cell.angle_gamma   90.00
#
_symmetry.space_group_name_H-M   'P 1'
#
loop_
_entity.id
_entity.type
_entity.pdbx_description
1 polymer ?
#
loop_
_entity_poly.entity_id
_entity_poly.type
_entity_poly.pdbx_seq_one_letter_code
_entity_poly.pdbx_strand_id
1 'polypeptide(L)'
;MTTLVRNNVLPAATPATDIRPALTKLRTTTVDSFVVDKSTGEVLGCYTTHDLSPAPYDYSLPQAGKAPVVHSRYEIDPAPRPSIIEKEMECLPDGVVDLDAQRSKRGPKPKVTPNPHASHFKVAHAERLGWIDDYVYGACITVGKDSNGKMNVSPSHVLRACMLDEISTENVKSVIRLEGLRTMSDQQARRICQCARFAIEGMEFYLERNPTVRQQIQFEVDFADSYHQDNTGLLQGLA
;
A
#
# COMPACT_ATOMS: atom_id res chain seq x y z
N MET A 1 -11.94 -8.59 51.64
CA MET A 1 -13.34 -8.85 51.26
C MET A 1 -13.92 -7.54 50.72
N THR A 2 -14.57 -7.39 49.56
CA THR A 2 -15.00 -8.30 48.47
C THR A 2 -15.53 -7.38 47.34
N THR A 3 -15.15 -7.70 46.09
CA THR A 3 -15.88 -7.59 44.81
C THR A 3 -16.63 -6.30 44.39
N LEU A 4 -16.18 -5.69 43.27
CA LEU A 4 -17.00 -4.88 42.36
C LEU A 4 -17.21 -5.64 41.04
N VAL A 5 -18.45 -6.00 40.74
CA VAL A 5 -18.90 -6.47 39.42
C VAL A 5 -19.33 -5.24 38.62
N ARG A 6 -18.67 -4.99 37.47
CA ARG A 6 -19.08 -3.96 36.50
C ARG A 6 -20.07 -4.56 35.52
N ASN A 7 -21.32 -4.08 35.55
CA ASN A 7 -22.30 -4.33 34.50
C ASN A 7 -22.23 -3.19 33.45
N ASN A 8 -22.17 -3.61 32.19
CA ASN A 8 -22.12 -2.79 30.98
C ASN A 8 -23.33 -1.86 30.87
N VAL A 9 -23.08 -0.56 30.68
CA VAL A 9 -24.07 0.37 30.13
C VAL A 9 -23.54 0.88 28.79
N LEU A 10 -24.28 0.58 27.72
CA LEU A 10 -24.03 1.00 26.35
C LEU A 10 -23.98 2.55 26.28
N PRO A 11 -23.09 3.14 25.45
CA PRO A 11 -23.05 4.59 25.29
C PRO A 11 -24.33 5.06 24.59
N ALA A 12 -25.04 5.99 25.24
CA ALA A 12 -26.22 6.64 24.71
C ALA A 12 -25.91 7.33 23.38
N ALA A 13 -26.76 7.11 22.38
CA ALA A 13 -26.72 7.81 21.11
C ALA A 13 -26.79 9.33 21.35
N THR A 14 -25.77 10.06 20.92
CA THR A 14 -25.74 11.52 20.89
C THR A 14 -26.95 12.05 20.12
N PRO A 15 -27.74 13.00 20.67
CA PRO A 15 -28.85 13.58 19.93
C PRO A 15 -28.31 14.35 18.73
N ALA A 16 -28.97 14.18 17.57
CA ALA A 16 -28.65 14.90 16.35
C ALA A 16 -28.73 16.42 16.61
N THR A 17 -27.62 17.13 16.44
CA THR A 17 -27.55 18.59 16.53
C THR A 17 -28.58 19.19 15.57
N ASP A 18 -29.56 19.94 16.10
CA ASP A 18 -30.56 20.60 15.27
C ASP A 18 -29.89 21.71 14.45
N ILE A 19 -29.69 21.45 13.15
CA ILE A 19 -29.02 22.36 12.20
C ILE A 19 -29.92 23.50 11.71
N ARG A 20 -31.22 23.49 12.05
CA ARG A 20 -32.20 24.51 11.64
C ARG A 20 -31.81 25.96 11.98
N PRO A 21 -31.19 26.27 13.13
CA PRO A 21 -30.73 27.62 13.45
C PRO A 21 -29.51 28.07 12.64
N ALA A 22 -28.71 27.14 12.13
CA ALA A 22 -27.56 27.47 11.28
C ALA A 22 -27.99 27.76 9.83
N LEU A 23 -28.97 27.00 9.33
CA LEU A 23 -29.57 27.17 8.00
C LEU A 23 -30.26 28.53 7.82
N THR A 24 -30.82 29.11 8.89
CA THR A 24 -31.48 30.43 8.82
C THR A 24 -30.52 31.58 8.48
N LYS A 25 -29.22 31.43 8.77
CA LYS A 25 -28.17 32.41 8.40
C LYS A 25 -27.75 32.33 6.93
N LEU A 26 -28.14 31.30 6.19
CA LEU A 26 -27.77 31.15 4.78
C LEU A 26 -28.60 32.10 3.90
N ARG A 27 -27.95 32.67 2.89
CA ARG A 27 -28.53 33.64 1.96
C ARG A 27 -29.55 33.02 1.00
N THR A 28 -29.52 31.71 0.81
CA THR A 28 -30.43 30.98 -0.08
C THR A 28 -31.50 30.23 0.73
N THR A 29 -32.66 30.04 0.11
CA THR A 29 -33.72 29.17 0.62
C THR A 29 -34.20 28.25 -0.48
N THR A 30 -34.62 27.04 -0.11
CA THR A 30 -35.28 26.10 -1.02
C THR A 30 -36.78 26.27 -0.89
N VAL A 31 -37.45 26.52 -2.00
CA VAL A 31 -38.91 26.50 -2.11
C VAL A 31 -39.25 25.48 -3.19
N ASP A 32 -39.93 24.42 -2.81
CA ASP A 32 -40.13 23.23 -3.64
C ASP A 32 -38.81 22.69 -4.21
N SER A 33 -38.67 22.68 -5.54
CA SER A 33 -37.49 22.22 -6.26
C SER A 33 -36.55 23.36 -6.65
N PHE A 34 -36.81 24.61 -6.24
CA PHE A 34 -36.02 25.78 -6.64
C PHE A 34 -35.19 26.33 -5.49
N VAL A 35 -33.94 26.68 -5.79
CA VAL A 35 -33.03 27.40 -4.89
C VAL A 35 -33.13 28.88 -5.22
N VAL A 36 -33.53 29.69 -4.23
CA VAL A 36 -33.80 31.13 -4.40
C VAL A 36 -32.92 31.94 -3.44
N ASP A 37 -32.37 33.06 -3.88
CA ASP A 37 -31.71 34.03 -2.99
C ASP A 37 -32.77 34.80 -2.20
N LYS A 38 -32.66 34.80 -0.86
CA LYS A 38 -33.61 35.49 0.04
C LYS A 38 -33.61 37.00 -0.11
N SER A 39 -32.50 37.58 -0.56
CA SER A 39 -32.30 39.03 -0.65
C SER A 39 -32.76 39.64 -1.97
N THR A 40 -32.55 38.92 -3.08
CA THR A 40 -32.89 39.40 -4.42
C THR A 40 -34.16 38.74 -4.98
N GLY A 41 -34.56 37.59 -4.45
CA GLY A 41 -35.66 36.79 -4.99
C GLY A 41 -35.32 36.07 -6.29
N GLU A 42 -34.05 36.09 -6.72
CA GLU A 42 -33.61 35.44 -7.94
C GLU A 42 -33.50 33.92 -7.76
N VAL A 43 -33.96 33.17 -8.76
CA VAL A 43 -33.84 31.72 -8.82
C VAL A 43 -32.43 31.35 -9.26
N LEU A 44 -31.65 30.74 -8.37
CA LEU A 44 -30.26 30.33 -8.62
C LEU A 44 -30.15 28.94 -9.24
N GLY A 45 -31.17 28.10 -9.09
CA GLY A 45 -31.17 26.76 -9.68
C GLY A 45 -32.41 25.96 -9.34
N CYS A 46 -32.54 24.80 -9.98
CA CYS A 46 -33.58 23.82 -9.67
C CYS A 46 -32.98 22.43 -9.50
N TYR A 47 -33.53 21.65 -8.57
CA TYR A 47 -33.22 20.24 -8.43
C TYR A 47 -34.00 19.45 -9.49
N THR A 48 -33.28 18.64 -10.27
CA THR A 48 -33.90 17.69 -11.20
C THR A 48 -34.38 16.47 -10.42
N THR A 49 -35.66 16.12 -10.57
CA THR A 49 -36.27 14.91 -10.00
C THR A 49 -36.28 13.73 -10.98
N HIS A 50 -35.49 13.80 -12.05
CA HIS A 50 -35.43 12.71 -13.02
C HIS A 50 -34.78 11.49 -12.38
N ASP A 51 -35.43 10.34 -12.51
CA ASP A 51 -34.81 9.05 -12.20
C ASP A 51 -33.53 8.92 -13.02
N LEU A 52 -32.43 8.59 -12.35
CA LEU A 52 -31.16 8.34 -13.00
C LEU A 52 -31.32 7.11 -13.90
N SER A 53 -31.60 7.33 -15.19
CA SER A 53 -31.51 6.30 -16.21
C SER A 53 -30.04 6.21 -16.62
N PRO A 54 -29.27 5.22 -16.13
CA PRO A 54 -27.90 5.06 -16.61
C PRO A 54 -27.97 4.81 -18.11
N ALA A 55 -27.49 5.77 -18.90
CA ALA A 55 -27.24 5.52 -20.31
C ALA A 55 -26.33 4.28 -20.39
N PRO A 56 -26.58 3.33 -21.31
CA PRO A 56 -25.64 2.24 -21.55
C PRO A 56 -24.31 2.88 -21.92
N TYR A 57 -23.38 2.96 -20.96
CA TYR A 57 -22.03 3.38 -21.24
C TYR A 57 -21.40 2.25 -22.04
N ASP A 58 -21.27 2.45 -23.35
CA ASP A 58 -20.49 1.61 -24.23
C ASP A 58 -19.00 1.87 -23.94
N TYR A 59 -18.54 1.39 -22.79
CA TYR A 59 -17.10 1.27 -22.55
C TYR A 59 -16.59 0.24 -23.54
N SER A 60 -15.73 0.67 -24.47
CA SER A 60 -14.98 -0.28 -25.29
C SER A 60 -14.22 -1.21 -24.35
N LEU A 61 -14.68 -2.46 -24.24
CA LEU A 61 -13.94 -3.48 -23.52
C LEU A 61 -12.53 -3.53 -24.11
N PRO A 62 -11.48 -3.59 -23.27
CA PRO A 62 -10.13 -3.75 -23.77
C PRO A 62 -10.09 -5.00 -24.64
N GLN A 63 -9.90 -4.81 -25.95
CA GLN A 63 -9.71 -5.91 -26.86
C GLN A 63 -8.53 -6.71 -26.34
N ALA A 64 -8.70 -8.03 -26.21
CA ALA A 64 -7.61 -8.93 -25.94
C ALA A 64 -6.63 -8.84 -27.13
N GLY A 65 -5.69 -7.90 -27.04
CA GLY A 65 -4.51 -7.88 -27.87
C GLY A 65 -3.86 -9.26 -27.77
N LYS A 66 -3.32 -9.73 -28.89
CA LYS A 66 -2.63 -11.02 -29.06
C LYS A 66 -2.02 -11.47 -27.75
N ALA A 67 -2.43 -12.67 -27.29
CA ALA A 67 -1.98 -13.26 -26.03
C ALA A 67 -0.50 -12.92 -25.82
N PRO A 68 -0.14 -12.18 -24.75
CA PRO A 68 1.25 -11.95 -24.47
C PRO A 68 1.89 -13.32 -24.38
N VAL A 69 3.02 -13.49 -25.08
CA VAL A 69 3.87 -14.68 -24.95
C VAL A 69 3.93 -14.98 -23.46
N VAL A 70 3.40 -16.13 -23.08
CA VAL A 70 3.49 -16.66 -21.73
C VAL A 70 4.97 -16.91 -21.52
N HIS A 71 5.70 -15.88 -21.12
CA HIS A 71 6.95 -16.08 -20.42
C HIS A 71 6.53 -16.82 -19.16
N SER A 72 6.93 -18.08 -19.04
CA SER A 72 7.00 -18.77 -17.77
C SER A 72 7.85 -17.90 -16.85
N ARG A 73 7.19 -16.95 -16.17
CA ARG A 73 7.79 -16.20 -15.08
C ARG A 73 8.02 -17.25 -14.04
N TYR A 74 9.28 -17.67 -13.99
CA TYR A 74 9.97 -18.39 -12.93
C TYR A 74 9.06 -18.59 -11.73
N GLU A 75 8.73 -19.85 -11.45
CA GLU A 75 8.30 -20.26 -10.12
C GLU A 75 9.17 -19.52 -9.11
N ILE A 76 8.56 -18.55 -8.44
CA ILE A 76 9.17 -17.97 -7.26
C ILE A 76 9.01 -19.09 -6.24
N ASP A 77 10.01 -19.96 -6.18
CA ASP A 77 10.19 -20.83 -5.04
C ASP A 77 10.17 -19.94 -3.79
N PRO A 78 9.18 -20.10 -2.89
CA PRO A 78 9.05 -19.27 -1.70
C PRO A 78 10.12 -19.57 -0.64
N ALA A 79 11.02 -20.53 -0.90
CA ALA A 79 12.15 -20.80 -0.03
C ALA A 79 12.97 -19.52 0.25
N PRO A 80 13.43 -19.30 1.50
CA PRO A 80 14.36 -18.23 1.81
C PRO A 80 15.64 -18.47 0.99
N ARG A 81 15.86 -17.67 -0.05
CA ARG A 81 17.13 -17.70 -0.75
C ARG A 81 18.20 -17.31 0.27
N PRO A 82 19.27 -18.10 0.46
CA PRO A 82 20.36 -17.67 1.31
C PRO A 82 20.85 -16.33 0.76
N SER A 83 20.94 -15.33 1.63
CA SER A 83 21.60 -14.07 1.33
C SER A 83 22.95 -14.42 0.72
N ILE A 84 23.13 -14.16 -0.57
CA ILE A 84 24.44 -14.26 -1.21
C ILE A 84 25.25 -13.18 -0.53
N ILE A 85 26.02 -13.59 0.48
CA ILE A 85 26.97 -12.75 1.20
C ILE A 85 27.85 -12.14 0.11
N GLU A 86 27.79 -10.82 0.01
CA GLU A 86 28.69 -10.07 -0.84
C GLU A 86 30.11 -10.51 -0.52
N LYS A 87 30.82 -10.95 -1.57
CA LYS A 87 32.23 -11.32 -1.56
C LYS A 87 32.98 -10.49 -0.53
N GLU A 88 33.55 -11.16 0.48
CA GLU A 88 34.41 -10.53 1.49
C GLU A 88 35.41 -9.62 0.79
N MET A 89 35.24 -8.32 0.99
CA MET A 89 36.16 -7.31 0.51
C MET A 89 37.43 -7.47 1.35
N GLU A 90 38.57 -7.68 0.69
CA GLU A 90 39.87 -7.89 1.31
C GLU A 90 40.08 -6.89 2.46
N CYS A 91 40.07 -7.37 3.69
CA CYS A 91 40.34 -6.55 4.86
C CYS A 91 41.76 -5.99 4.75
N LEU A 92 41.88 -4.66 4.75
CA LEU A 92 43.15 -3.97 4.91
C LEU A 92 43.81 -4.42 6.23
N PRO A 93 45.15 -4.51 6.28
CA PRO A 93 45.87 -4.97 7.46
C PRO A 93 45.58 -4.09 8.69
N ASP A 94 45.56 -4.74 9.84
CA ASP A 94 45.22 -4.15 11.13
C ASP A 94 46.14 -2.95 11.43
N GLY A 95 45.54 -1.77 11.64
CA GLY A 95 46.24 -0.50 11.90
C GLY A 95 46.10 0.59 10.83
N VAL A 96 45.52 0.31 9.66
CA VAL A 96 45.23 1.34 8.64
C VAL A 96 43.78 1.82 8.77
N VAL A 97 43.59 3.04 9.28
CA VAL A 97 42.28 3.69 9.27
C VAL A 97 41.94 4.09 7.85
N ASP A 98 41.01 3.37 7.23
CA ASP A 98 40.45 3.76 5.94
C ASP A 98 39.65 5.08 6.09
N LEU A 99 40.28 6.17 5.68
CA LEU A 99 39.71 7.52 5.73
C LEU A 99 38.52 7.66 4.77
N ASP A 100 38.42 6.84 3.72
CA ASP A 100 37.28 6.83 2.81
C ASP A 100 36.09 6.08 3.43
N ALA A 101 36.33 4.99 4.17
CA ALA A 101 35.32 4.33 5.01
C ALA A 101 34.86 5.20 6.20
N GLN A 102 35.70 6.10 6.72
CA GLN A 102 35.28 7.09 7.71
C GLN A 102 34.52 8.26 7.08
N ARG A 103 34.89 8.70 5.88
CA ARG A 103 34.16 9.76 5.14
C ARG A 103 32.80 9.28 4.65
N SER A 104 32.62 8.00 4.32
CA SER A 104 31.34 7.43 3.92
C SER A 104 30.28 7.48 5.04
N LYS A 105 30.68 7.64 6.30
CA LYS A 105 29.79 7.89 7.45
C LYS A 105 29.25 9.32 7.50
N ARG A 106 29.76 10.26 6.69
CA ARG A 106 29.21 11.62 6.55
C ARG A 106 28.10 11.63 5.50
N GLY A 107 26.92 11.16 5.92
CA GLY A 107 25.69 11.27 5.15
C GLY A 107 24.47 11.11 6.05
N PRO A 108 23.27 11.56 5.63
CA PRO A 108 22.04 11.24 6.33
C PRO A 108 21.90 9.72 6.50
N LYS A 109 21.58 9.27 7.72
CA LYS A 109 21.40 7.84 7.99
C LYS A 109 20.37 7.24 7.03
N PRO A 110 20.60 6.04 6.46
CA PRO A 110 19.65 5.41 5.56
C PRO A 110 18.31 5.24 6.27
N LYS A 111 17.23 5.70 5.62
CA LYS A 111 15.89 5.57 6.16
C LYS A 111 15.45 4.12 6.01
N VAL A 112 15.51 3.40 7.12
CA VAL A 112 14.99 2.05 7.30
C VAL A 112 13.59 2.15 7.90
N THR A 113 12.64 1.35 7.38
CA THR A 113 11.27 1.33 7.90
C THR A 113 10.78 -0.12 7.96
N PRO A 114 10.46 -0.66 9.15
CA PRO A 114 9.91 -2.01 9.26
C PRO A 114 8.48 -2.02 8.69
N ASN A 115 8.11 -3.14 8.08
CA ASN A 115 6.78 -3.36 7.50
C ASN A 115 6.10 -4.55 8.19
N PRO A 116 5.23 -4.31 9.19
CA PRO A 116 4.56 -5.39 9.91
C PRO A 116 3.53 -6.14 9.05
N HIS A 117 3.14 -5.60 7.90
CA HIS A 117 2.11 -6.16 7.02
C HIS A 117 2.69 -6.86 5.78
N ALA A 118 4.00 -7.09 5.74
CA ALA A 118 4.66 -7.71 4.59
C ALA A 118 4.08 -9.09 4.25
N SER A 119 3.80 -9.93 5.25
CA SER A 119 3.15 -11.24 5.06
C SER A 119 1.73 -11.11 4.54
N HIS A 120 0.92 -10.19 5.09
CA HIS A 120 -0.42 -9.90 4.60
C HIS A 120 -0.42 -9.50 3.13
N PHE A 121 0.51 -8.63 2.71
CA PHE A 121 0.59 -8.18 1.33
C PHE A 121 1.10 -9.27 0.37
N LYS A 122 2.00 -10.15 0.81
CA LYS A 122 2.43 -11.33 0.02
C LYS A 122 1.23 -12.25 -0.25
N VAL A 123 0.46 -12.58 0.78
CA VAL A 123 -0.75 -13.41 0.66
C VAL A 123 -1.81 -12.73 -0.20
N ALA A 124 -2.12 -11.47 0.07
CA ALA A 124 -3.13 -10.74 -0.69
C ALA A 124 -2.73 -10.56 -2.18
N HIS A 125 -1.43 -10.46 -2.50
CA HIS A 125 -0.97 -10.53 -3.89
C HIS A 125 -1.13 -11.94 -4.48
N ALA A 126 -0.78 -12.99 -3.75
CA ALA A 126 -0.93 -14.38 -4.20
C ALA A 126 -2.40 -14.71 -4.53
N GLU A 127 -3.32 -14.26 -3.67
CA GLU A 127 -4.78 -14.34 -3.84
C GLU A 127 -5.35 -13.36 -4.88
N ARG A 128 -4.49 -12.57 -5.54
CA ARG A 128 -4.85 -11.60 -6.58
C ARG A 128 -5.92 -10.59 -6.15
N LEU A 129 -5.84 -10.14 -4.90
CA LEU A 129 -6.75 -9.11 -4.40
C LEU A 129 -6.41 -7.75 -5.03
N GLY A 130 -7.26 -7.30 -5.96
CA GLY A 130 -6.99 -6.12 -6.80
C GLY A 130 -6.81 -4.80 -6.05
N TRP A 131 -7.32 -4.69 -4.81
CA TRP A 131 -7.20 -3.47 -4.02
C TRP A 131 -5.75 -3.07 -3.72
N ILE A 132 -4.81 -4.04 -3.68
CA ILE A 132 -3.39 -3.72 -3.50
C ILE A 132 -2.86 -2.91 -4.68
N ASP A 133 -3.19 -3.33 -5.90
CA ASP A 133 -2.71 -2.69 -7.11
C ASP A 133 -3.24 -1.26 -7.21
N ASP A 134 -4.46 -1.01 -6.74
CA ASP A 134 -5.06 0.33 -6.69
C ASP A 134 -4.26 1.28 -5.78
N TYR A 135 -3.88 0.85 -4.57
CA TYR A 135 -3.06 1.66 -3.66
C TYR A 135 -1.64 1.86 -4.20
N VAL A 136 -1.05 0.82 -4.80
CA VAL A 136 0.29 0.91 -5.42
C VAL A 136 0.28 1.89 -6.59
N TYR A 137 -0.72 1.81 -7.46
CA TYR A 137 -0.87 2.71 -8.60
C TYR A 137 -1.12 4.14 -8.15
N GLY A 138 -2.02 4.32 -7.17
CA GLY A 138 -2.30 5.61 -6.53
C GLY A 138 -1.04 6.23 -5.92
N ALA A 139 -0.21 5.44 -5.23
CA ALA A 139 1.06 5.91 -4.66
C ALA A 139 2.06 6.36 -5.73
N CYS A 140 2.15 5.62 -6.85
CA CYS A 140 3.05 5.98 -7.93
C CYS A 140 2.65 7.31 -8.60
N ILE A 141 1.36 7.58 -8.75
CA ILE A 141 0.86 8.84 -9.32
C ILE A 141 1.05 10.00 -8.33
N THR A 142 0.61 9.82 -7.08
CA THR A 142 0.60 10.89 -6.07
C THR A 142 2.01 11.28 -5.60
N VAL A 143 2.85 10.28 -5.31
CA VAL A 143 4.17 10.48 -4.70
C VAL A 143 5.30 10.29 -5.71
N GLY A 144 5.18 9.28 -6.58
CA GLY A 144 6.19 8.97 -7.59
C GLY A 144 6.31 10.05 -8.67
N LYS A 145 5.23 10.80 -8.88
CA LYS A 145 5.04 11.80 -9.95
C LYS A 145 5.13 11.17 -11.34
N ASP A 146 4.67 11.91 -12.32
CA ASP A 146 4.84 11.62 -13.73
C ASP A 146 5.76 12.66 -14.40
N SER A 147 6.27 12.29 -15.56
CA SER A 147 6.94 13.20 -16.49
C SER A 147 6.37 12.91 -17.87
N ASN A 148 5.75 13.91 -18.51
CA ASN A 148 5.10 13.77 -19.83
C ASN A 148 4.09 12.62 -19.89
N GLY A 149 3.26 12.45 -18.86
CA GLY A 149 2.25 11.39 -18.79
C GLY A 149 2.82 9.97 -18.58
N LYS A 150 4.13 9.84 -18.36
CA LYS A 150 4.79 8.59 -18.01
C LYS A 150 5.14 8.57 -16.53
N MET A 151 4.74 7.52 -15.84
CA MET A 151 5.06 7.31 -14.42
C MET A 151 6.58 7.21 -14.23
N ASN A 152 7.13 7.99 -13.31
CA ASN A 152 8.57 7.97 -13.02
C ASN A 152 9.01 6.69 -12.29
N VAL A 153 8.05 5.99 -11.68
CA VAL A 153 8.25 4.77 -10.91
C VAL A 153 7.33 3.68 -11.44
N SER A 154 7.87 2.47 -11.62
CA SER A 154 7.09 1.31 -12.05
C SER A 154 6.23 0.77 -10.90
N PRO A 155 4.90 0.61 -11.08
CA PRO A 155 4.02 -0.01 -10.08
C PRO A 155 4.50 -1.38 -9.65
N SER A 156 5.01 -2.20 -10.57
CA SER A 156 5.53 -3.53 -10.23
C SER A 156 6.74 -3.49 -9.29
N HIS A 157 7.58 -2.45 -9.38
CA HIS A 157 8.69 -2.27 -8.45
C HIS A 157 8.21 -1.81 -7.08
N VAL A 158 7.19 -0.96 -7.03
CA VAL A 158 6.59 -0.49 -5.77
C VAL A 158 5.88 -1.63 -5.07
N LEU A 159 5.09 -2.43 -5.79
CA LEU A 159 4.44 -3.63 -5.26
C LEU A 159 5.45 -4.59 -4.62
N ARG A 160 6.56 -4.88 -5.32
CA ARG A 160 7.64 -5.71 -4.76
C ARG A 160 8.27 -5.10 -3.51
N ALA A 161 8.43 -3.79 -3.46
CA ALA A 161 8.94 -3.11 -2.27
C ALA A 161 7.94 -3.14 -1.09
N CYS A 162 6.63 -3.09 -1.37
CA CYS A 162 5.59 -3.21 -0.35
C CYS A 162 5.56 -4.59 0.32
N MET A 163 6.06 -5.63 -0.35
CA MET A 163 6.13 -6.98 0.20
C MET A 163 7.45 -7.28 0.94
N LEU A 164 8.34 -6.31 1.09
CA LEU A 164 9.56 -6.47 1.89
C LEU A 164 9.24 -6.27 3.37
N ASP A 165 9.86 -7.08 4.22
CA ASP A 165 9.73 -6.98 5.68
C ASP A 165 10.38 -5.70 6.21
N GLU A 166 11.39 -5.18 5.49
CA GLU A 166 12.06 -3.92 5.78
C GLU A 166 12.28 -3.09 4.51
N ILE A 167 11.79 -1.85 4.53
CA ILE A 167 11.88 -0.90 3.42
C ILE A 167 13.09 -0.01 3.60
N SER A 168 14.17 -0.38 2.91
CA SER A 168 15.40 0.38 2.79
C SER A 168 15.82 0.49 1.33
N THR A 169 16.64 1.48 1.00
CA THR A 169 17.18 1.64 -0.36
C THR A 169 18.09 0.48 -0.75
N GLU A 170 18.77 -0.10 0.23
CA GLU A 170 19.66 -1.25 0.06
C GLU A 170 18.86 -2.52 -0.28
N ASN A 171 17.80 -2.80 0.49
CA ASN A 171 16.91 -3.93 0.24
C ASN A 171 16.19 -3.82 -1.11
N VAL A 172 15.76 -2.61 -1.48
CA VAL A 172 15.14 -2.38 -2.78
C VAL A 172 16.12 -2.62 -3.92
N LYS A 173 17.38 -2.17 -3.80
CA LYS A 173 18.42 -2.40 -4.82
C LYS A 173 18.88 -3.86 -4.90
N SER A 174 18.85 -4.60 -3.79
CA SER A 174 19.26 -6.00 -3.78
C SER A 174 18.21 -6.89 -4.44
N VAL A 175 16.92 -6.67 -4.13
CA VAL A 175 15.79 -7.50 -4.58
C VAL A 175 15.30 -7.14 -5.99
N ILE A 176 15.25 -5.84 -6.32
CA ILE A 176 14.69 -5.37 -7.59
C ILE A 176 15.83 -5.08 -8.57
N ARG A 177 15.94 -5.93 -9.59
CA ARG A 177 16.89 -5.78 -10.69
C ARG A 177 16.20 -5.22 -11.92
N LEU A 178 16.87 -4.29 -12.59
CA LEU A 178 16.45 -3.76 -13.87
C LEU A 178 16.78 -4.75 -14.99
N GLU A 179 16.32 -4.46 -16.21
CA GLU A 179 16.68 -5.21 -17.41
C GLU A 179 18.21 -5.34 -17.54
N GLY A 180 18.68 -6.56 -17.85
CA GLY A 180 20.11 -6.87 -17.89
C GLY A 180 20.78 -7.01 -16.52
N LEU A 181 20.01 -7.33 -15.46
CA LEU A 181 20.50 -7.59 -14.09
C LEU A 181 21.21 -6.40 -13.42
N ARG A 182 20.99 -5.19 -13.92
CA ARG A 182 21.59 -3.98 -13.38
C ARG A 182 20.91 -3.54 -12.08
N THR A 183 21.71 -3.00 -11.16
CA THR A 183 21.19 -2.30 -9.99
C THR A 183 20.61 -0.96 -10.40
N MET A 184 19.53 -0.55 -9.74
CA MET A 184 18.94 0.78 -9.96
C MET A 184 19.76 1.89 -9.29
N SER A 185 19.55 3.13 -9.76
CA SER A 185 20.16 4.31 -9.13
C SER A 185 19.58 4.57 -7.73
N ASP A 186 20.37 5.22 -6.87
CA ASP A 186 19.94 5.57 -5.51
C ASP A 186 18.71 6.50 -5.51
N GLN A 187 18.64 7.41 -6.48
CA GLN A 187 17.48 8.31 -6.61
C GLN A 187 16.21 7.51 -6.94
N GLN A 188 16.30 6.54 -7.84
CA GLN A 188 15.18 5.68 -8.20
C GLN A 188 14.76 4.79 -7.03
N ALA A 189 15.73 4.19 -6.32
CA ALA A 189 15.47 3.40 -5.12
C ALA A 189 14.75 4.22 -4.04
N ARG A 190 15.22 5.46 -3.77
CA ARG A 190 14.58 6.37 -2.81
C ARG A 190 13.12 6.68 -3.18
N ARG A 191 12.84 6.93 -4.46
CA ARG A 191 11.48 7.18 -4.94
C ARG A 191 10.58 5.94 -4.77
N ILE A 192 11.09 4.75 -5.09
CA ILE A 192 10.38 3.49 -4.86
C ILE A 192 10.06 3.31 -3.38
N CYS A 193 11.06 3.48 -2.48
CA CYS A 193 10.83 3.39 -1.04
C CYS A 193 9.81 4.43 -0.54
N GLN A 194 9.78 5.63 -1.13
CA GLN A 194 8.80 6.65 -0.76
C GLN A 194 7.39 6.26 -1.19
N CYS A 195 7.22 5.77 -2.41
CA CYS A 195 5.93 5.28 -2.91
C CYS A 195 5.45 4.07 -2.12
N ALA A 196 6.35 3.14 -1.80
CA ALA A 196 6.02 1.94 -1.04
C ALA A 196 5.49 2.28 0.36
N ARG A 197 6.16 3.17 1.10
CA ARG A 197 5.69 3.63 2.41
C ARG A 197 4.30 4.26 2.35
N PHE A 198 4.07 5.13 1.36
CA PHE A 198 2.76 5.75 1.17
C PHE A 198 1.66 4.73 0.81
N ALA A 199 1.99 3.77 -0.05
CA ALA A 199 1.07 2.70 -0.41
C ALA A 199 0.72 1.84 0.80
N ILE A 200 1.70 1.49 1.64
CA ILE A 200 1.50 0.69 2.86
C ILE A 200 0.59 1.41 3.85
N GLU A 201 0.80 2.71 4.08
CA GLU A 201 -0.10 3.49 4.96
C GLU A 201 -1.55 3.45 4.44
N GLY A 202 -1.76 3.56 3.12
CA GLY A 202 -3.09 3.44 2.52
C GLY A 202 -3.69 2.02 2.63
N MET A 203 -2.87 1.00 2.43
CA MET A 203 -3.27 -0.41 2.55
C MET A 203 -3.57 -0.81 4.00
N GLU A 204 -2.79 -0.35 4.97
CA GLU A 204 -3.03 -0.53 6.40
C GLU A 204 -4.39 0.05 6.78
N PHE A 205 -4.66 1.29 6.36
CA PHE A 205 -5.93 1.95 6.61
C PHE A 205 -7.13 1.23 5.95
N TYR A 206 -6.92 0.63 4.78
CA TYR A 206 -7.92 -0.22 4.15
C TYR A 206 -8.23 -1.46 4.99
N LEU A 207 -7.20 -2.15 5.51
CA LEU A 207 -7.36 -3.33 6.35
C LEU A 207 -8.03 -2.99 7.69
N GLU A 208 -7.78 -1.81 8.26
CA GLU A 208 -8.47 -1.32 9.46
C GLU A 208 -9.98 -1.12 9.23
N ARG A 209 -10.35 -0.59 8.07
CA ARG A 209 -11.76 -0.35 7.70
C ARG A 209 -12.50 -1.60 7.27
N ASN A 210 -11.78 -2.64 6.84
CA ASN A 210 -12.35 -3.89 6.33
C ASN A 210 -11.87 -5.08 7.17
N PRO A 211 -12.37 -5.23 8.41
CA PRO A 211 -11.89 -6.26 9.34
C PRO A 211 -12.11 -7.68 8.83
N THR A 212 -13.16 -7.92 8.03
CA THR A 212 -13.44 -9.22 7.42
C THR A 212 -12.33 -9.63 6.44
N VAL A 213 -11.91 -8.72 5.57
CA VAL A 213 -10.79 -8.93 4.63
C VAL A 213 -9.50 -9.16 5.40
N ARG A 214 -9.26 -8.36 6.44
CA ARG A 214 -8.08 -8.53 7.30
C ARG A 214 -8.05 -9.90 7.98
N GLN A 215 -9.18 -10.37 8.51
CA GLN A 215 -9.27 -11.69 9.15
C GLN A 215 -9.05 -12.82 8.14
N GLN A 216 -9.61 -12.73 6.94
CA GLN A 216 -9.39 -13.71 5.90
C GLN A 216 -7.91 -13.80 5.52
N ILE A 217 -7.25 -12.65 5.28
CA ILE A 217 -5.82 -12.63 4.97
C ILE A 217 -5.00 -13.16 6.15
N GLN A 218 -5.37 -12.83 7.39
CA GLN A 218 -4.67 -13.34 8.57
C GLN A 218 -4.76 -14.87 8.65
N PHE A 219 -5.93 -15.45 8.39
CA PHE A 219 -6.10 -16.89 8.36
C PHE A 219 -5.17 -17.56 7.33
N GLU A 220 -5.07 -17.00 6.14
CA GLU A 220 -4.18 -17.52 5.09
C GLU A 220 -2.69 -17.36 5.46
N VAL A 221 -2.32 -16.27 6.13
CA VAL A 221 -0.95 -16.09 6.67
C VAL A 221 -0.65 -17.15 7.71
N ASP A 222 -1.55 -17.35 8.68
CA ASP A 222 -1.38 -18.34 9.75
C ASP A 222 -1.30 -19.77 9.18
N PHE A 223 -2.10 -20.05 8.14
CA PHE A 223 -2.06 -21.31 7.41
C PHE A 223 -0.70 -21.52 6.73
N ALA A 224 -0.21 -20.53 5.99
CA ALA A 224 1.11 -20.60 5.34
C ALA A 224 2.25 -20.80 6.36
N ASP A 225 2.22 -20.06 7.47
CA ASP A 225 3.23 -20.16 8.52
C ASP A 225 3.23 -21.56 9.17
N SER A 226 2.05 -22.14 9.42
CA SER A 226 1.93 -23.50 9.98
C SER A 226 2.51 -24.57 9.06
N TYR A 227 2.28 -24.45 7.75
CA TYR A 227 2.78 -25.41 6.75
C TYR A 227 4.31 -25.45 6.70
N HIS A 228 4.96 -24.30 6.93
CA HIS A 228 6.41 -24.22 6.96
C HIS A 228 7.02 -24.75 8.27
N GLN A 229 6.33 -24.57 9.40
CA GLN A 229 6.79 -25.10 10.70
C GLN A 229 6.86 -26.63 10.69
N ASP A 230 5.84 -27.31 10.14
CA ASP A 230 5.80 -28.78 10.07
C ASP A 230 6.92 -29.36 9.19
N ASN A 231 7.27 -28.66 8.10
CA ASN A 231 8.36 -29.08 7.20
C ASN A 231 9.76 -28.90 7.83
N THR A 232 9.95 -27.90 8.70
CA THR A 232 11.23 -27.74 9.41
C THR A 232 11.47 -28.83 10.46
N GLY A 233 10.41 -29.35 11.09
CA GLY A 233 10.51 -30.48 12.02
C GLY A 233 10.92 -31.80 11.35
N LEU A 234 10.46 -32.04 10.12
CA LEU A 234 10.83 -33.22 9.33
C LEU A 234 12.30 -33.22 8.88
N LEU A 235 12.87 -32.05 8.59
CA LEU A 235 14.28 -31.93 8.19
C LEU A 235 15.25 -32.03 9.38
N GLN A 236 14.84 -31.63 10.59
CA GLN A 236 15.64 -31.78 11.81
C GLN A 236 15.66 -33.22 12.35
N GLY A 237 14.68 -34.07 11.98
CA GLY A 237 14.67 -35.50 12.33
C GLY A 237 15.51 -36.40 11.43
N LEU A 238 16.14 -35.83 10.39
CA LEU A 238 16.97 -36.54 9.39
C LEU A 238 18.46 -36.17 9.46
N ALA A 239 18.88 -35.36 10.44
CA ALA A 239 20.27 -35.03 10.75
C ALA A 239 20.71 -35.73 12.05
#